data_AF-A0A0W8I5M5-F1
#
_entry.id   AF-A0A0W8I5M5-F1
#
_cell.length_a   1.000
_cell.length_b   1.000
_cell.length_c   1.000
_cell.angle_alpha   90.00
_cell.angle_beta   90.00
_cell.angle_gamma   90.00
#
_symmetry.space_group_name_H-M   'P 1'
#
loop_
_entity.id
_entity.type
_entity.pdbx_description
1 polymer ?
#
loop_
_entity_poly.entity_id
_entity_poly.type
_entity_poly.pdbx_seq_one_letter_code
_entity_poly.pdbx_strand_id
1 'polypeptide(L)'
;MATSVKKGGPSGASRSDRGTSGSGAHLALSVRDDESPWTAAELDELRGELVAEIDRLRREVEEAEHDLLDRGRSFGDGAGDDQADAGAATWEREHELSVTNNARDLIDQNAHALDRVEAGTYGDCESCGTPIGKMRLQAFPRATLCMTCKQKQERR
;
A
#
# COMPACT_ATOMS: atom_id res chain seq x y z
N MET A 1 44.32 5.97 -43.93
CA MET A 1 45.60 5.98 -43.17
C MET A 1 45.38 6.90 -41.97
N ALA A 2 45.66 6.40 -40.75
CA ALA A 2 45.23 6.85 -39.42
C ALA A 2 45.52 8.33 -39.05
N THR A 3 44.77 8.99 -38.14
CA THR A 3 44.89 8.89 -36.66
C THR A 3 43.69 9.64 -36.00
N SER A 4 42.86 9.02 -35.15
CA SER A 4 42.93 8.82 -33.68
C SER A 4 42.89 10.08 -32.80
N VAL A 5 41.77 10.31 -32.10
CA VAL A 5 41.72 10.95 -30.76
C VAL A 5 40.76 10.20 -29.85
N LYS A 6 41.31 9.74 -28.71
CA LYS A 6 40.71 9.09 -27.53
C LYS A 6 40.26 10.16 -26.52
N LYS A 7 39.13 9.95 -25.82
CA LYS A 7 38.88 10.16 -24.36
C LYS A 7 37.65 9.28 -24.02
N GLY A 8 37.61 8.33 -23.07
CA GLY A 8 38.12 8.29 -21.71
C GLY A 8 36.94 8.44 -20.73
N GLY A 9 36.31 7.34 -20.28
CA GLY A 9 35.37 7.31 -19.13
C GLY A 9 36.13 7.26 -17.79
N PRO A 10 35.60 6.73 -16.67
CA PRO A 10 34.22 6.42 -16.24
C PRO A 10 33.88 6.92 -14.80
N SER A 11 32.64 6.83 -14.32
CA SER A 11 32.26 6.72 -12.88
C SER A 11 30.74 6.78 -12.72
N GLY A 12 30.06 6.02 -11.88
CA GLY A 12 30.49 5.03 -10.90
C GLY A 12 29.23 4.43 -10.29
N ALA A 13 29.21 3.12 -10.13
CA ALA A 13 28.17 2.39 -9.42
C ALA A 13 28.16 2.78 -7.94
N SER A 14 26.99 2.90 -7.32
CA SER A 14 26.87 2.69 -5.88
C SER A 14 26.19 1.35 -5.63
N ARG A 15 26.99 0.43 -5.09
CA ARG A 15 26.56 -0.81 -4.44
C ARG A 15 25.97 -0.42 -3.09
N SER A 16 24.76 -0.88 -2.76
CA SER A 16 24.33 -0.94 -1.36
C SER A 16 24.70 -2.33 -0.81
N ASP A 17 25.71 -2.30 0.06
CA ASP A 17 26.14 -3.45 0.87
C ASP A 17 25.20 -3.63 2.07
N ARG A 18 25.16 -4.85 2.60
CA ARG A 18 24.14 -5.37 3.51
C ARG A 18 24.54 -5.20 4.98
N GLY A 19 23.67 -4.57 5.77
CA GLY A 19 23.31 -4.98 7.14
C GLY A 19 24.16 -4.52 8.33
N THR A 20 23.51 -3.82 9.28
CA THR A 20 23.64 -4.04 10.74
C THR A 20 22.43 -3.45 11.48
N SER A 21 21.93 -4.24 12.43
CA SER A 21 20.69 -4.12 13.19
C SER A 21 20.68 -3.04 14.27
N GLY A 22 19.50 -2.45 14.50
CA GLY A 22 19.05 -1.98 15.81
C GLY A 22 19.38 -0.53 16.15
N SER A 23 18.39 0.35 16.08
CA SER A 23 18.42 1.78 16.46
C SER A 23 18.94 2.80 15.42
N GLY A 24 19.59 2.38 14.33
CA GLY A 24 19.99 3.25 13.21
C GLY A 24 19.08 3.17 11.97
N ALA A 25 18.11 2.26 11.95
CA ALA A 25 17.30 1.94 10.77
C ALA A 25 16.39 3.10 10.31
N HIS A 26 15.97 3.98 11.22
CA HIS A 26 15.06 5.09 10.92
C HIS A 26 15.71 6.19 10.05
N LEU A 27 17.04 6.32 10.08
CA LEU A 27 17.79 7.32 9.29
C LEU A 27 18.13 6.84 7.87
N ALA A 28 17.80 5.59 7.52
CA ALA A 28 18.26 4.92 6.30
C ALA A 28 17.14 4.62 5.29
N LEU A 29 15.89 5.01 5.57
CA LEU A 29 14.81 4.87 4.60
C LEU A 29 15.04 5.79 3.41
N SER A 30 14.73 5.28 2.21
CA SER A 30 14.94 6.01 0.96
C SER A 30 14.09 7.29 0.92
N VAL A 31 14.75 8.40 0.60
CA VAL A 31 14.13 9.71 0.38
C VAL A 31 14.77 10.30 -0.88
N ARG A 32 14.07 11.21 -1.56
CA ARG A 32 14.65 11.90 -2.72
C ARG A 32 15.73 12.89 -2.29
N ASP A 33 16.66 13.19 -3.18
CA ASP A 33 17.82 14.06 -2.89
C ASP A 33 17.41 15.48 -2.46
N ASP A 34 16.22 15.94 -2.86
CA ASP A 34 15.65 17.24 -2.54
C ASP A 34 14.82 17.28 -1.24
N GLU A 35 14.66 16.14 -0.57
CA GLU A 35 13.81 15.99 0.61
C GLU A 35 14.63 15.65 1.87
N SER A 36 14.14 16.11 3.02
CA SER A 36 14.78 15.78 4.30
C SER A 36 14.53 14.33 4.70
N PRO A 37 15.51 13.62 5.29
CA PRO A 37 15.34 12.26 5.77
C PRO A 37 14.15 12.10 6.72
N TRP A 38 13.71 10.85 6.89
CA TRP A 38 12.72 10.51 7.91
C TRP A 38 13.31 10.67 9.30
N THR A 39 12.54 11.25 10.21
CA THR A 39 12.83 11.25 11.64
C THR A 39 12.18 10.03 12.30
N ALA A 40 12.70 9.61 13.46
CA ALA A 40 12.08 8.53 14.22
C ALA A 40 10.62 8.87 14.61
N ALA A 41 10.37 10.11 15.03
CA ALA A 41 9.04 10.58 15.41
C ALA A 41 8.03 10.49 14.25
N GLU A 42 8.41 10.94 13.04
CA GLU A 42 7.54 10.84 11.86
C GLU A 42 7.22 9.39 11.49
N LEU A 43 8.18 8.48 11.63
CA LEU A 43 7.94 7.06 11.33
C LEU A 43 7.08 6.37 12.39
N ASP A 44 7.20 6.79 13.65
CA ASP A 44 6.36 6.27 14.72
C ASP A 44 4.91 6.78 14.59
N GLU A 45 4.72 8.04 14.19
CA GLU A 45 3.42 8.59 13.83
C GLU A 45 2.80 7.83 12.65
N LEU A 46 3.54 7.67 11.55
CA LEU A 46 3.13 6.90 10.37
C LEU A 46 2.72 5.46 10.73
N ARG A 47 3.51 4.77 11.56
CA ARG A 47 3.18 3.43 12.06
C ARG A 47 1.87 3.44 12.84
N GLY A 48 1.71 4.41 13.74
CA GLY A 48 0.50 4.57 14.53
C GLY A 48 -0.73 4.76 13.65
N GLU A 49 -0.64 5.59 12.62
CA GLU A 49 -1.71 5.81 11.64
C GLU A 49 -2.07 4.52 10.89
N LEU A 50 -1.07 3.81 10.35
CA LEU A 50 -1.28 2.55 9.62
C LEU A 50 -1.94 1.47 10.49
N VAL A 51 -1.49 1.31 11.74
CA VAL A 51 -2.07 0.35 12.68
C VAL A 51 -3.50 0.72 13.05
N ALA A 52 -3.75 2.00 13.36
CA ALA A 52 -5.10 2.47 13.68
C ALA A 52 -6.07 2.26 12.52
N GLU A 53 -5.61 2.46 11.29
CA GLU A 53 -6.40 2.24 10.08
C GLU A 53 -6.68 0.75 9.84
N ILE A 54 -5.69 -0.14 10.03
CA ILE A 54 -5.90 -1.59 9.97
C ILE A 54 -6.95 -2.03 10.99
N ASP A 55 -6.85 -1.56 12.22
CA ASP A 55 -7.79 -1.93 13.28
C ASP A 55 -9.20 -1.40 13.00
N ARG A 56 -9.32 -0.22 12.40
CA ARG A 56 -10.59 0.34 11.94
C ARG A 56 -11.23 -0.52 10.85
N LEU A 57 -10.47 -0.81 9.80
CA LEU A 57 -10.94 -1.63 8.67
C LEU A 57 -11.28 -3.05 9.10
N ARG A 58 -10.53 -3.64 10.04
CA ARG A 58 -10.84 -4.98 10.58
C ARG A 58 -12.20 -5.03 11.26
N ARG A 59 -12.55 -4.01 12.06
CA ARG A 59 -13.86 -3.90 12.68
C ARG A 59 -14.96 -3.75 11.63
N GLU A 60 -14.75 -2.93 10.61
CA GLU A 60 -15.68 -2.74 9.50
C GLU A 60 -15.94 -4.06 8.74
N VAL A 61 -14.89 -4.84 8.47
CA VAL A 61 -15.00 -6.17 7.84
C VAL A 61 -15.77 -7.14 8.74
N GLU A 62 -15.48 -7.18 10.05
CA GLU A 62 -16.17 -8.07 10.99
C GLU A 62 -17.66 -7.76 11.09
N GLU A 63 -18.02 -6.47 11.16
CA GLU A 63 -19.41 -6.00 11.18
C GLU A 63 -20.14 -6.37 9.88
N ALA A 64 -19.53 -6.09 8.72
CA ALA A 64 -20.11 -6.42 7.41
C ALA A 64 -20.30 -7.94 7.22
N GLU A 65 -19.34 -8.76 7.67
CA GLU A 65 -19.45 -10.21 7.64
C GLU A 65 -20.61 -10.73 8.51
N HIS A 66 -20.78 -10.16 9.71
CA HIS A 66 -21.88 -10.49 10.60
C HIS A 66 -23.24 -10.16 9.95
N ASP A 67 -23.38 -8.96 9.38
CA ASP A 67 -24.61 -8.51 8.71
C ASP A 67 -24.96 -9.37 7.50
N LEU A 68 -23.96 -9.79 6.72
CA LEU A 68 -24.14 -10.69 5.58
C LEU A 68 -24.61 -12.09 6.00
N LEU A 69 -24.10 -12.60 7.13
CA LEU A 69 -24.51 -13.90 7.68
C LEU A 69 -25.93 -13.84 8.23
N ASP A 70 -26.28 -12.79 8.96
CA ASP A 70 -27.61 -12.60 9.54
C ASP A 70 -28.68 -12.43 8.45
N ARG A 71 -28.43 -11.57 7.45
CA ARG A 71 -29.32 -11.47 6.27
C ARG A 71 -29.45 -12.80 5.54
N GLY A 72 -28.34 -13.52 5.36
CA GLY A 72 -28.33 -14.84 4.71
C GLY A 72 -29.27 -15.87 5.35
N ARG A 73 -29.52 -15.75 6.66
CA ARG A 73 -30.46 -16.62 7.39
C ARG A 73 -31.91 -16.18 7.20
N SER A 74 -32.17 -14.89 7.08
CA SER A 74 -33.52 -14.32 6.91
C SER A 74 -34.11 -14.52 5.51
N PHE A 75 -33.29 -14.67 4.45
CA PHE A 75 -33.80 -14.90 3.08
C PHE A 75 -34.49 -16.25 2.84
N GLY A 76 -34.46 -17.17 3.81
CA GLY A 76 -35.05 -18.52 3.67
C GLY A 76 -36.51 -18.65 4.12
N ASP A 77 -37.09 -17.64 4.76
CA ASP A 77 -38.41 -17.75 5.42
C ASP A 77 -39.53 -16.91 4.76
N GLY A 78 -39.19 -16.06 3.79
CA GLY A 78 -40.09 -15.11 3.13
C GLY A 78 -41.04 -15.76 2.14
N ALA A 79 -42.19 -16.24 2.61
CA ALA A 79 -43.32 -16.55 1.74
C ALA A 79 -43.93 -15.24 1.20
N GLY A 80 -43.34 -14.66 0.13
CA GLY A 80 -43.85 -13.41 -0.44
C GLY A 80 -42.91 -12.66 -1.40
N ASP A 81 -41.62 -12.99 -1.45
CA ASP A 81 -40.67 -12.28 -2.32
C ASP A 81 -41.02 -12.49 -3.79
N ASP A 82 -41.27 -11.39 -4.49
CA ASP A 82 -41.39 -11.41 -5.94
C ASP A 82 -40.01 -11.34 -6.62
N GLN A 83 -39.99 -11.40 -7.94
CA GLN A 83 -38.74 -11.38 -8.70
C GLN A 83 -37.96 -10.06 -8.53
N ALA A 84 -38.63 -8.96 -8.22
CA ALA A 84 -37.98 -7.68 -7.97
C ALA A 84 -37.31 -7.66 -6.59
N ASP A 85 -37.98 -8.20 -5.57
CA ASP A 85 -37.43 -8.31 -4.21
C ASP A 85 -36.17 -9.19 -4.18
N ALA A 86 -36.21 -10.34 -4.86
CA ALA A 86 -35.06 -11.23 -5.00
C ALA A 86 -33.88 -10.57 -5.74
N GLY A 87 -34.17 -9.74 -6.75
CA GLY A 87 -33.17 -8.98 -7.49
C GLY A 87 -32.50 -7.90 -6.62
N ALA A 88 -33.29 -7.14 -5.86
CA ALA A 88 -32.79 -6.11 -4.94
C ALA A 88 -31.89 -6.72 -3.85
N ALA A 89 -32.34 -7.81 -3.23
CA ALA A 89 -31.57 -8.55 -2.23
C ALA A 89 -30.21 -9.04 -2.75
N THR A 90 -30.18 -9.56 -3.99
CA THR A 90 -28.95 -10.01 -4.64
C THR A 90 -27.99 -8.85 -4.86
N TRP A 91 -28.48 -7.71 -5.37
CA TRP A 91 -27.66 -6.53 -5.59
C TRP A 91 -27.08 -5.97 -4.29
N GLU A 92 -27.89 -5.86 -3.23
CA GLU A 92 -27.42 -5.40 -1.92
C GLU A 92 -26.28 -6.29 -1.40
N ARG A 93 -26.43 -7.60 -1.52
CA ARG A 93 -25.41 -8.57 -1.12
C ARG A 93 -24.12 -8.42 -1.93
N GLU A 94 -24.22 -8.29 -3.25
CA GLU A 94 -23.05 -8.10 -4.11
C GLU A 94 -22.34 -6.78 -3.83
N HIS A 95 -23.11 -5.73 -3.56
CA HIS A 95 -22.57 -4.42 -3.18
C HIS A 95 -21.80 -4.50 -1.86
N GLU A 96 -22.39 -5.10 -0.83
CA GLU A 96 -21.76 -5.28 0.49
C GLU A 96 -20.49 -6.12 0.40
N LEU A 97 -20.51 -7.21 -0.37
CA LEU A 97 -19.32 -8.03 -0.63
C LEU A 97 -18.21 -7.23 -1.33
N SER A 98 -18.56 -6.35 -2.27
CA SER A 98 -17.60 -5.49 -2.97
C SER A 98 -16.92 -4.51 -2.00
N VAL A 99 -17.71 -3.85 -1.13
CA VAL A 99 -17.21 -2.93 -0.10
C VAL A 99 -16.31 -3.67 0.89
N THR A 100 -16.76 -4.82 1.40
CA THR A 100 -15.99 -5.65 2.34
C THR A 100 -14.66 -6.11 1.74
N ASN A 101 -14.66 -6.55 0.48
CA ASN A 101 -13.42 -6.96 -0.20
C ASN A 101 -12.47 -5.77 -0.40
N ASN A 102 -12.97 -4.57 -0.69
CA ASN A 102 -12.14 -3.38 -0.76
C ASN A 102 -11.47 -3.06 0.58
N ALA A 103 -12.20 -3.18 1.69
CA ALA A 103 -11.64 -2.99 3.02
C ALA A 103 -10.54 -4.01 3.35
N ARG A 104 -10.71 -5.28 2.95
CA ARG A 104 -9.66 -6.31 3.06
C ARG A 104 -8.41 -5.95 2.24
N ASP A 105 -8.58 -5.51 1.00
CA ASP A 105 -7.45 -5.07 0.17
C ASP A 105 -6.70 -3.89 0.80
N LEU A 106 -7.42 -2.97 1.45
CA LEU A 106 -6.81 -1.85 2.17
C LEU A 106 -6.06 -2.31 3.42
N ILE A 107 -6.57 -3.30 4.17
CA ILE A 107 -5.84 -3.92 5.29
C ILE A 107 -4.52 -4.48 4.80
N ASP A 108 -4.53 -5.27 3.73
CA ASP A 108 -3.33 -5.90 3.17
C ASP A 108 -2.31 -4.85 2.71
N GLN A 109 -2.76 -3.77 2.08
CA GLN A 109 -1.87 -2.69 1.65
C GLN A 109 -1.24 -1.91 2.81
N ASN A 110 -1.99 -1.68 3.89
CA ASN A 110 -1.47 -1.02 5.08
C ASN A 110 -0.50 -1.95 5.85
N ALA A 111 -0.81 -3.25 5.95
CA ALA A 111 0.06 -4.24 6.55
C ALA A 111 1.38 -4.36 5.77
N HIS A 112 1.30 -4.42 4.44
CA HIS A 112 2.48 -4.42 3.58
C HIS A 112 3.32 -3.14 3.73
N ALA A 113 2.68 -1.97 3.92
CA ALA A 113 3.42 -0.74 4.22
C ALA A 113 4.20 -0.87 5.54
N LEU A 114 3.58 -1.39 6.61
CA LEU A 114 4.24 -1.63 7.90
C LEU A 114 5.43 -2.59 7.76
N ASP A 115 5.24 -3.72 7.10
CA ASP A 115 6.29 -4.71 6.84
C ASP A 115 7.50 -4.06 6.15
N ARG A 116 7.24 -3.13 5.22
CA ARG A 116 8.30 -2.39 4.54
C ARG A 116 9.02 -1.39 5.43
N VAL A 117 8.32 -0.76 6.37
CA VAL A 117 8.98 0.13 7.35
C VAL A 117 9.89 -0.71 8.27
N GLU A 118 9.45 -1.89 8.68
CA GLU A 118 10.25 -2.82 9.49
C GLU A 118 11.46 -3.39 8.72
N ALA A 119 11.26 -3.74 7.46
CA ALA A 119 12.31 -4.22 6.57
C ALA A 119 13.31 -3.14 6.14
N GLY A 120 13.05 -1.86 6.45
CA GLY A 120 13.90 -0.74 6.04
C GLY A 120 13.85 -0.43 4.54
N THR A 121 12.84 -0.94 3.83
CA THR A 121 12.66 -0.70 2.38
C THR A 121 11.56 0.29 2.08
N TYR A 122 10.91 0.85 3.11
CA TYR A 122 9.85 1.82 2.94
C TYR A 122 10.36 3.08 2.22
N GLY A 123 9.59 3.49 1.22
CA GLY A 123 9.94 4.58 0.32
C GLY A 123 10.60 4.15 -0.99
N ASP A 124 11.07 2.90 -1.13
CA ASP A 124 11.59 2.43 -2.42
C ASP A 124 10.45 2.06 -3.39
N CYS A 125 10.57 2.38 -4.67
CA CYS A 125 9.60 1.90 -5.65
C CYS A 125 9.78 0.39 -5.89
N GLU A 126 8.74 -0.41 -5.68
CA GLU A 126 8.82 -1.87 -5.88
C GLU A 126 9.07 -2.29 -7.33
N SER A 127 8.76 -1.41 -8.30
CA SER A 127 8.98 -1.70 -9.71
C SER A 127 10.37 -1.33 -10.21
N CYS A 128 11.01 -0.29 -9.67
CA CYS A 128 12.26 0.24 -10.23
C CYS A 128 13.33 0.60 -9.20
N GLY A 129 13.05 0.45 -7.90
CA GLY A 129 13.97 0.72 -6.80
C GLY A 129 14.31 2.20 -6.57
N THR A 130 13.68 3.13 -7.28
CA THR A 130 13.92 4.57 -7.09
C THR A 130 13.13 5.10 -5.90
N PRO A 131 13.63 6.11 -5.16
CA PRO A 131 12.88 6.72 -4.06
C PRO A 131 11.53 7.32 -4.48
N ILE A 132 10.51 6.96 -3.73
CA ILE A 132 9.19 7.58 -3.69
C ILE A 132 9.33 8.82 -2.81
N GLY A 133 8.79 9.96 -3.25
CA GLY A 133 8.92 11.20 -2.49
C GLY A 133 8.28 11.09 -1.10
N LYS A 134 8.98 11.55 -0.07
CA LYS A 134 8.52 11.60 1.33
C LYS A 134 7.17 12.29 1.44
N MET A 135 7.00 13.44 0.78
CA MET A 135 5.72 14.17 0.79
C MET A 135 4.56 13.34 0.22
N ARG A 136 4.84 12.49 -0.78
CA ARG A 136 3.84 11.57 -1.35
C ARG A 136 3.49 10.47 -0.35
N LEU A 137 4.47 9.92 0.36
CA LEU A 137 4.24 8.86 1.34
C LEU A 137 3.49 9.38 2.57
N GLN A 138 3.77 10.61 3.00
CA GLN A 138 2.97 11.28 4.04
C GLN A 138 1.51 11.47 3.62
N ALA A 139 1.25 11.77 2.34
CA ALA A 139 -0.12 11.89 1.83
C ALA A 139 -0.77 10.53 1.52
N PHE A 140 0.02 9.55 1.10
CA PHE A 140 -0.42 8.21 0.69
C PHE A 140 0.49 7.13 1.29
N PRO A 141 0.32 6.79 2.58
CA PRO A 141 1.20 5.87 3.32
C PRO A 141 1.38 4.49 2.69
N ARG A 142 0.34 3.98 2.03
CA ARG A 142 0.29 2.69 1.35
C ARG A 142 0.87 2.67 -0.08
N ALA A 143 1.42 3.78 -0.57
CA ALA A 143 1.92 3.85 -1.94
C ALA A 143 3.21 3.03 -2.13
N THR A 144 3.17 2.04 -3.03
CA THR A 144 4.33 1.17 -3.31
C THR A 144 5.15 1.54 -4.55
N LEU A 145 4.62 2.44 -5.39
CA LEU A 145 5.21 2.82 -6.67
C LEU A 145 5.52 4.32 -6.75
N CYS A 146 6.61 4.64 -7.46
CA CYS A 146 6.91 6.03 -7.84
C CYS A 146 5.91 6.54 -8.90
N MET A 147 5.83 7.86 -9.07
CA MET A 147 4.90 8.51 -10.01
C MET A 147 5.03 7.94 -11.44
N THR A 148 6.25 7.75 -11.93
CA THR A 148 6.52 7.24 -13.28
C THR A 148 6.02 5.80 -13.46
N CYS A 149 6.31 4.92 -12.51
CA CYS A 149 5.85 3.53 -12.56
C CYS A 149 4.33 3.44 -12.40
N LYS A 150 3.73 4.27 -11.52
CA LYS A 150 2.28 4.32 -11.36
C LYS A 150 1.60 4.79 -12.65
N GLN A 151 2.07 5.86 -13.29
CA GLN A 151 1.52 6.31 -14.58
C GLN A 151 1.65 5.25 -15.68
N LYS A 152 2.74 4.47 -15.68
CA LYS A 152 2.91 3.35 -16.63
C LYS A 152 1.94 2.21 -16.37
N GLN A 153 1.61 1.94 -15.10
CA GLN A 153 0.63 0.93 -14.70
C GLN A 153 -0.77 1.32 -15.17
N GLU A 154 -1.20 2.57 -14.98
CA GLU A 154 -2.53 3.05 -15.37
C GLU A 154 -2.76 3.12 -16.89
N ARG A 155 -1.69 3.13 -17.69
CA ARG A 155 -1.78 3.16 -19.16
C ARG A 155 -1.91 1.77 -19.80
N ARG A 156 -1.83 0.71 -18.99
CA ARG A 156 -1.93 -0.68 -19.44
C ARG A 156 -3.34 -1.19 -19.21
#